data_AF-A0A3D9AFH7-F1
#
_entry.id   AF-A0A3D9AFH7-F1
#
_cell.length_a   1.000
_cell.length_b   1.000
_cell.length_c   1.000
_cell.angle_alpha   90.00
_cell.angle_beta   90.00
_cell.angle_gamma   90.00
#
_symmetry.space_group_name_H-M   'P 1'
#
loop_
_entity.id
_entity.type
_entity.pdbx_description
1 polymer ?
#
loop_
_entity_poly.entity_id
_entity_poly.type
_entity_poly.pdbx_seq_one_letter_code
_entity_poly.pdbx_strand_id
1 'polypeptide(L)'
;MKKSIKTLNILLLLVLFSCANINSNKQKDIFLSEFFNTESVYNSLINYYSNKSIVIYDKEKLLVQNSKEYGINNKVIDIVTEKPNKDYFVVYNFTLNKNLATIVLATSNMDYGVIYYLKRNNENEKWTIINIIPKNSR
;
A
#
# COMPACT_ATOMS: atom_id res chain seq x y z
N MET A 1 40.70 -4.44 -33.19
CA MET A 1 39.33 -4.59 -32.63
C MET A 1 39.34 -4.37 -31.12
N LYS A 2 38.91 -3.19 -30.63
CA LYS A 2 38.71 -2.91 -29.19
C LYS A 2 37.33 -2.25 -29.01
N LYS A 3 36.24 -3.01 -29.16
CA LYS A 3 34.86 -2.51 -28.94
C LYS A 3 33.98 -3.40 -28.04
N SER A 4 34.49 -4.52 -27.52
CA SER A 4 33.64 -5.52 -26.82
C SER A 4 33.54 -5.35 -25.29
N ILE A 5 34.45 -4.63 -24.64
CA ILE A 5 34.49 -4.54 -23.16
C ILE A 5 33.47 -3.53 -22.59
N LYS A 6 33.13 -2.47 -23.34
CA LYS A 6 32.19 -1.44 -22.87
C LYS A 6 30.73 -1.90 -22.89
N THR A 7 30.33 -2.71 -23.87
CA THR A 7 28.96 -3.24 -23.97
C THR A 7 28.66 -4.30 -22.89
N LEU A 8 29.65 -5.11 -22.51
CA LEU A 8 29.50 -6.12 -21.45
C LEU A 8 29.23 -5.48 -20.08
N ASN A 9 29.89 -4.37 -19.75
CA ASN A 9 29.68 -3.66 -18.49
C ASN A 9 28.29 -3.00 -18.41
N ILE A 10 27.77 -2.47 -19.51
CA ILE A 10 26.43 -1.87 -19.55
C ILE A 10 25.35 -2.94 -19.35
N LEU A 11 25.51 -4.12 -19.95
CA LEU A 11 24.58 -5.23 -19.77
C LEU A 11 24.57 -5.74 -18.32
N LEU A 12 25.73 -5.82 -17.66
CA LEU A 12 25.83 -6.24 -16.27
C LEU A 12 25.11 -5.27 -15.32
N LEU A 13 25.21 -3.95 -15.57
CA LEU A 13 24.51 -2.91 -14.81
C LEU A 13 22.98 -3.03 -14.95
N LEU A 14 22.46 -3.28 -16.16
CA LEU A 14 21.01 -3.41 -16.41
C LEU A 14 20.38 -4.62 -15.68
N VAL A 15 21.12 -5.73 -15.57
CA VAL A 15 20.65 -6.92 -14.84
C VAL A 15 20.56 -6.66 -13.33
N LEU A 16 21.53 -5.93 -12.76
CA LEU A 16 21.53 -5.59 -11.33
C LEU A 16 20.38 -4.67 -10.94
N PHE A 17 20.07 -3.67 -11.77
CA PHE A 17 18.92 -2.77 -11.55
C PHE A 17 17.57 -3.50 -11.58
N SER A 18 17.44 -4.51 -12.45
CA SER A 18 16.21 -5.31 -12.55
C SER A 18 15.94 -6.14 -11.29
N CYS A 19 16.99 -6.75 -10.71
CA CYS A 19 16.86 -7.54 -9.48
C CYS A 19 16.47 -6.69 -8.27
N ALA A 20 16.98 -5.46 -8.16
CA ALA A 20 16.63 -4.55 -7.06
C ALA A 20 15.14 -4.19 -7.06
N ASN A 21 14.58 -3.92 -8.25
CA ASN A 21 13.18 -3.52 -8.42
C ASN A 21 12.19 -4.67 -8.13
N ILE A 22 12.56 -5.91 -8.47
CA ILE A 22 11.75 -7.10 -8.16
C ILE A 22 11.64 -7.29 -6.64
N ASN A 23 12.74 -7.10 -5.91
CA ASN A 23 12.75 -7.28 -4.46
C ASN A 23 11.91 -6.21 -3.73
N SER A 24 11.98 -4.94 -4.16
CA SER A 24 11.15 -3.88 -3.59
C SER A 24 9.65 -4.11 -3.83
N ASN A 25 9.28 -4.58 -5.02
CA ASN A 25 7.87 -4.90 -5.32
C ASN A 25 7.35 -6.06 -4.47
N LYS A 26 8.15 -7.13 -4.33
CA LYS A 26 7.79 -8.26 -3.48
C LYS A 26 7.61 -7.84 -2.01
N GLN A 27 8.50 -6.99 -1.50
CA GLN A 27 8.38 -6.46 -0.14
C GLN A 27 7.13 -5.62 0.04
N LYS A 28 6.79 -4.78 -0.95
CA LYS A 28 5.55 -4.01 -0.94
C LYS A 28 4.33 -4.93 -0.92
N ASP A 29 4.29 -5.96 -1.77
CA ASP A 29 3.15 -6.88 -1.81
C ASP A 29 2.94 -7.64 -0.49
N ILE A 30 4.03 -8.08 0.15
CA ILE A 30 3.99 -8.70 1.49
C ILE A 30 3.44 -7.69 2.51
N PHE A 31 3.98 -6.48 2.53
CA PHE A 31 3.51 -5.41 3.42
C PHE A 31 2.01 -5.14 3.25
N LEU A 32 1.54 -4.94 2.01
CA LEU A 32 0.13 -4.64 1.74
C LEU A 32 -0.78 -5.81 2.13
N SER A 33 -0.33 -7.05 1.90
CA SER A 33 -1.06 -8.25 2.34
C SER A 33 -1.17 -8.33 3.85
N GLU A 34 -0.09 -8.09 4.60
CA GLU A 34 -0.14 -8.08 6.07
C GLU A 34 -1.03 -6.94 6.60
N PHE A 35 -0.90 -5.75 6.01
CA PHE A 35 -1.65 -4.58 6.42
C PHE A 35 -3.16 -4.73 6.16
N PHE A 36 -3.57 -4.95 4.92
CA PHE A 36 -4.99 -4.93 4.54
C PHE A 36 -5.75 -6.19 4.98
N ASN A 37 -5.05 -7.29 5.30
CA ASN A 37 -5.67 -8.47 5.93
C ASN A 37 -5.74 -8.36 7.47
N THR A 38 -5.52 -7.17 8.04
CA THR A 38 -5.65 -6.94 9.49
C THR A 38 -7.02 -6.37 9.83
N GLU A 39 -7.72 -7.00 10.77
CA GLU A 39 -9.09 -6.62 11.16
C GLU A 39 -9.19 -5.17 11.70
N SER A 40 -8.19 -4.69 12.42
CA SER A 40 -8.17 -3.31 12.93
C SER A 40 -8.14 -2.26 11.82
N VAL A 41 -7.51 -2.56 10.66
CA VAL A 41 -7.53 -1.70 9.49
C VAL A 41 -8.95 -1.57 8.97
N TYR A 42 -9.63 -2.69 8.73
CA TYR A 42 -11.02 -2.66 8.30
C TYR A 42 -11.92 -1.91 9.30
N ASN A 43 -11.80 -2.22 10.60
CA ASN A 43 -12.63 -1.60 11.63
C ASN A 43 -12.40 -0.09 11.75
N SER A 44 -11.18 0.39 11.46
CA SER A 44 -10.90 1.84 11.44
C SER A 44 -11.52 2.55 10.22
N LEU A 45 -11.81 1.84 9.13
CA LEU A 45 -12.36 2.40 7.90
C LEU A 45 -13.88 2.25 7.78
N ILE A 46 -14.46 1.19 8.37
CA ILE A 46 -15.88 0.85 8.20
C ILE A 46 -16.85 1.86 8.78
N ASN A 47 -16.43 2.67 9.75
CA ASN A 47 -17.29 3.70 10.34
C ASN A 47 -17.81 4.72 9.31
N TYR A 48 -17.21 4.78 8.12
CA TYR A 48 -17.61 5.64 7.01
C TYR A 48 -18.59 4.99 6.04
N TYR A 49 -18.74 3.67 6.08
CA TYR A 49 -19.61 2.95 5.15
C TYR A 49 -20.75 2.28 5.91
N SER A 50 -21.95 2.45 5.37
CA SER A 50 -23.11 1.62 5.71
C SER A 50 -23.01 0.19 5.15
N ASN A 51 -22.11 -0.03 4.18
CA ASN A 51 -21.89 -1.32 3.52
C ASN A 51 -20.63 -2.03 4.04
N LYS A 52 -20.63 -3.37 4.02
CA LYS A 52 -19.52 -4.22 4.50
C LYS A 52 -18.26 -4.26 3.61
N SER A 53 -18.19 -3.42 2.57
CA SER A 53 -17.08 -3.40 1.62
C SER A 53 -16.49 -2.00 1.57
N ILE A 54 -15.22 -1.90 1.95
CA ILE A 54 -14.44 -0.66 1.87
C ILE A 54 -13.86 -0.57 0.47
N VAL A 55 -13.97 0.60 -0.17
CA VAL A 55 -13.28 0.86 -1.44
C VAL A 55 -12.21 1.91 -1.26
N ILE A 56 -11.01 1.61 -1.75
CA ILE A 56 -9.86 2.51 -1.75
C ILE A 56 -9.47 2.77 -3.21
N TYR A 57 -9.61 4.02 -3.64
CA TYR A 57 -9.16 4.50 -4.93
C TYR A 57 -7.68 4.90 -4.89
N ASP A 58 -6.84 4.12 -5.59
CA ASP A 58 -5.41 4.34 -5.73
C ASP A 58 -5.09 4.99 -7.09
N LYS A 59 -5.47 6.26 -7.23
CA LYS A 59 -5.34 7.05 -8.47
C LYS A 59 -3.93 7.01 -9.06
N GLU A 60 -2.93 7.15 -8.20
CA GLU A 60 -1.51 7.27 -8.58
C GLU A 60 -0.79 5.91 -8.53
N LYS A 61 -1.51 4.80 -8.30
CA LYS A 61 -0.97 3.43 -8.24
C LYS A 61 0.18 3.28 -7.23
N LEU A 62 0.07 3.98 -6.10
CA LEU A 62 1.10 3.98 -5.05
C LEU A 62 1.15 2.62 -4.34
N LEU A 63 -0.01 2.03 -4.09
CA LEU A 63 -0.17 0.73 -3.45
C LEU A 63 -0.09 -0.37 -4.51
N VAL A 64 -0.98 -0.35 -5.50
CA VAL A 64 -1.18 -1.46 -6.45
C VAL A 64 -1.13 -0.99 -7.90
N GLN A 65 -0.61 -1.83 -8.80
CA GLN A 65 -0.57 -1.52 -10.24
C GLN A 65 -1.90 -1.79 -10.94
N ASN A 66 -2.63 -2.79 -10.44
CA ASN A 66 -3.95 -3.23 -10.89
C ASN A 66 -4.85 -3.35 -9.66
N SER A 67 -6.17 -3.27 -9.86
CA SER A 67 -7.14 -3.44 -8.79
C SER A 67 -6.95 -4.77 -8.06
N LYS A 68 -7.10 -4.78 -6.74
CA LYS A 68 -6.81 -5.93 -5.89
C LYS A 68 -7.68 -5.91 -4.64
N GLU A 69 -8.20 -7.09 -4.33
CA GLU A 69 -9.00 -7.34 -3.13
C GLU A 69 -8.15 -7.89 -1.99
N TYR A 70 -8.44 -7.45 -0.78
CA TYR A 70 -7.92 -7.97 0.49
C TYR A 70 -9.08 -8.28 1.42
N GLY A 71 -8.97 -9.33 2.25
CA GLY A 71 -10.09 -9.72 3.09
C GLY A 71 -9.75 -10.65 4.25
N ILE A 72 -10.52 -10.51 5.32
CA ILE A 72 -10.49 -11.34 6.53
C ILE A 72 -11.91 -11.52 7.07
N ASN A 73 -12.35 -12.76 7.33
CA ASN A 73 -13.64 -13.06 7.98
C ASN A 73 -14.86 -12.32 7.36
N ASN A 74 -15.06 -12.43 6.04
CA ASN A 74 -16.13 -11.77 5.27
C ASN A 74 -16.06 -10.23 5.20
N LYS A 75 -14.99 -9.62 5.74
CA LYS A 75 -14.68 -8.20 5.60
C LYS A 75 -13.78 -8.02 4.39
N VAL A 76 -14.13 -7.10 3.51
CA VAL A 76 -13.43 -6.89 2.23
C VAL A 76 -12.99 -5.43 2.08
N ILE A 77 -11.73 -5.26 1.71
CA ILE A 77 -11.14 -4.00 1.26
C ILE A 77 -10.75 -4.18 -0.20
N ASP A 78 -11.42 -3.41 -1.06
CA ASP A 78 -11.18 -3.43 -2.50
C ASP A 78 -10.37 -2.20 -2.90
N ILE A 79 -9.15 -2.41 -3.37
CA ILE A 79 -8.27 -1.33 -3.85
C ILE A 79 -8.41 -1.27 -5.36
N VAL A 80 -8.91 -0.15 -5.87
CA VAL A 80 -9.19 0.03 -7.29
C VAL A 80 -8.36 1.14 -7.89
N THR A 81 -7.98 0.96 -9.16
CA THR A 81 -7.17 1.95 -9.91
C THR A 81 -8.02 2.81 -10.84
N GLU A 82 -9.29 2.46 -11.03
CA GLU A 82 -10.29 3.26 -11.74
C GLU A 82 -11.19 3.98 -10.74
N LYS A 83 -11.64 5.19 -11.09
CA LYS A 83 -12.44 6.02 -10.17
C LYS A 83 -13.79 5.34 -9.88
N PRO A 84 -14.13 5.08 -8.60
CA PRO A 84 -15.41 4.48 -8.25
C PRO A 84 -16.58 5.46 -8.41
N ASN A 85 -17.78 4.93 -8.69
CA ASN A 85 -19.04 5.68 -8.73
C ASN A 85 -19.81 5.67 -7.39
N LYS A 86 -19.13 5.36 -6.29
CA LYS A 86 -19.69 5.26 -4.93
C LYS A 86 -18.74 5.94 -3.93
N ASP A 87 -19.07 5.97 -2.65
CA ASP A 87 -18.13 6.46 -1.64
C ASP A 87 -16.84 5.62 -1.64
N TYR A 88 -15.71 6.29 -1.45
CA TYR A 88 -14.39 5.67 -1.44
C TYR A 88 -13.43 6.44 -0.52
N PHE A 89 -12.39 5.75 -0.08
CA PHE A 89 -11.16 6.35 0.40
C PHE A 89 -10.22 6.62 -0.78
N VAL A 90 -9.46 7.69 -0.75
CA VAL A 90 -8.37 8.01 -1.67
C VAL A 90 -7.06 7.71 -0.96
N VAL A 91 -6.13 7.08 -1.68
CA VAL A 91 -4.73 7.01 -1.24
C VAL A 91 -4.10 8.39 -1.40
N TYR A 92 -3.88 9.09 -0.30
CA TYR A 92 -3.25 10.42 -0.32
C TYR A 92 -1.72 10.32 -0.33
N ASN A 93 -1.18 9.40 0.49
CA ASN A 93 0.26 9.17 0.54
C ASN A 93 0.56 7.73 0.99
N PHE A 94 1.67 7.20 0.51
CA PHE A 94 2.23 5.93 0.91
C PHE A 94 3.75 6.03 0.96
N THR A 95 4.33 5.61 2.08
CA THR A 95 5.78 5.49 2.23
C THR A 95 6.08 4.13 2.83
N LEU A 96 7.01 3.40 2.22
CA LEU A 96 7.49 2.11 2.71
C LEU A 96 9.01 2.12 2.70
N ASN A 97 9.60 2.05 3.89
CA ASN A 97 11.02 1.87 4.10
C ASN A 97 11.27 0.51 4.79
N LYS A 98 12.53 0.15 5.04
CA LYS A 98 12.91 -1.17 5.58
C LYS A 98 12.14 -1.55 6.86
N ASN A 99 11.96 -0.59 7.77
CA ASN A 99 11.47 -0.82 9.13
C ASN A 99 10.23 0.00 9.50
N LEU A 100 9.84 0.95 8.64
CA LEU A 100 8.75 1.89 8.90
C LEU A 100 7.90 2.05 7.64
N ALA A 101 6.59 2.14 7.84
CA ALA A 101 5.66 2.47 6.77
C ALA A 101 4.62 3.47 7.25
N THR A 102 4.09 4.24 6.30
CA THR A 102 2.99 5.17 6.53
C THR A 102 2.00 5.07 5.37
N ILE A 103 0.71 4.97 5.71
CA ILE A 103 -0.39 5.03 4.75
C ILE A 103 -1.32 6.15 5.20
N VAL A 104 -1.64 7.05 4.29
CA VAL A 104 -2.60 8.14 4.49
C VAL A 104 -3.78 7.93 3.56
N LEU A 105 -4.96 7.74 4.13
CA LEU A 105 -6.22 7.63 3.41
C LEU A 105 -7.13 8.80 3.77
N ALA A 106 -7.94 9.27 2.82
CA ALA A 106 -8.96 10.29 3.06
C ALA A 106 -10.24 9.92 2.30
N THR A 107 -11.42 10.20 2.84
CA THR A 107 -12.69 10.00 2.12
C THR A 107 -12.78 10.92 0.91
N SER A 108 -13.56 10.52 -0.09
CA SER A 108 -13.78 11.28 -1.33
C SER A 108 -14.30 12.71 -1.11
N ASN A 109 -15.06 12.93 -0.03
CA ASN A 109 -15.56 14.23 0.41
C ASN A 109 -14.61 14.99 1.35
N MET A 110 -13.46 14.40 1.72
CA MET A 110 -12.46 14.95 2.65
C MET A 110 -12.95 15.20 4.08
N ASP A 111 -14.14 14.72 4.45
CA ASP A 111 -14.67 14.86 5.81
C ASP A 111 -13.92 14.00 6.83
N TYR A 112 -13.29 12.93 6.34
CA TYR A 112 -12.46 12.06 7.15
C TYR A 112 -11.17 11.65 6.46
N GLY A 113 -10.16 11.34 7.25
CA GLY A 113 -9.01 10.57 6.84
C GLY A 113 -8.44 9.77 7.99
N VAL A 114 -7.44 8.97 7.68
CA VAL A 114 -6.73 8.17 8.66
C VAL A 114 -5.28 8.02 8.25
N ILE A 115 -4.40 8.15 9.23
CA ILE A 115 -2.97 7.96 9.06
C ILE A 115 -2.57 6.73 9.86
N TYR A 116 -2.00 5.74 9.17
CA TYR A 116 -1.44 4.55 9.78
C TYR A 116 0.07 4.70 9.87
N TYR A 117 0.63 4.44 11.04
CA TYR A 117 2.05 4.24 11.22
C TYR A 117 2.31 2.78 11.55
N LEU A 118 3.24 2.19 10.81
CA LEU A 118 3.63 0.79 10.99
C LEU A 118 5.12 0.67 11.23
N LYS A 119 5.48 -0.28 12.09
CA LYS A 119 6.86 -0.68 12.33
C LYS A 119 7.02 -2.16 12.01
N ARG A 120 8.12 -2.51 11.36
CA ARG A 120 8.52 -3.90 11.17
C ARG A 120 9.19 -4.42 12.45
N ASN A 121 8.72 -5.55 12.96
CA ASN A 121 9.36 -6.21 14.09
C ASN A 121 10.63 -6.92 13.61
N ASN A 122 11.75 -6.64 14.26
CA ASN A 122 13.06 -7.17 13.88
C ASN A 122 13.22 -8.68 14.17
N GLU A 123 12.40 -9.25 15.05
CA GLU A 123 12.53 -10.66 15.48
C GLU A 123 11.77 -11.61 14.55
N ASN A 124 10.60 -11.19 14.05
CA ASN A 124 9.72 -12.03 13.24
C ASN A 124 9.41 -11.43 11.86
N GLU A 125 10.04 -10.31 11.51
CA GLU A 125 9.94 -9.61 10.23
C GLU A 125 8.51 -9.15 9.84
N LYS A 126 7.55 -9.18 10.78
CA LYS A 126 6.15 -8.80 10.55
C LYS A 126 5.90 -7.32 10.75
N TRP A 127 4.97 -6.77 9.98
CA TRP A 127 4.49 -5.41 10.17
C TRP A 127 3.47 -5.32 11.29
N THR A 128 3.63 -4.35 12.17
CA THR A 128 2.69 -4.06 13.26
C THR A 128 2.26 -2.61 13.18
N ILE A 129 0.96 -2.37 13.33
CA ILE A 129 0.41 -1.03 13.43
C ILE A 129 0.78 -0.47 14.80
N ILE A 130 1.60 0.59 14.83
CA ILE A 130 2.00 1.25 16.07
C ILE A 130 1.06 2.41 16.42
N ASN A 131 0.39 3.00 15.43
CA ASN A 131 -0.58 4.05 15.66
C ASN A 131 -1.58 4.17 14.50
N ILE A 132 -2.82 4.56 14.83
CA ILE A 132 -3.90 4.91 13.90
C ILE A 132 -4.39 6.29 14.31
N ILE A 133 -4.18 7.30 13.46
CA ILE A 133 -4.58 8.68 13.75
C ILE A 133 -5.79 9.04 12.89
N PRO A 134 -7.00 9.11 13.45
CA PRO A 134 -8.18 9.60 12.73
C PRO A 134 -8.08 11.12 12.48
N LYS A 135 -8.24 11.46 11.20
CA LYS A 135 -8.47 12.73 10.52
C LYS A 135 -9.92 13.19 10.48
N ASN A 136 -10.45 14.01 11.37
CA ASN A 136 -11.70 14.72 11.07
C ASN A 136 -11.38 16.13 10.59
N SER A 137 -12.06 16.64 9.58
CA SER A 137 -11.89 18.01 9.06
C SER A 137 -12.67 19.08 9.87
N ARG A 138 -12.97 18.82 11.16
CA ARG A 138 -13.69 19.77 12.04
C ARG A 138 -12.76 20.45 13.03
#